data_AF-A0A3B0BUG7-F1
#
_entry.id   AF-A0A3B0BUG7-F1
#
_cell.length_a   1.000
_cell.length_b   1.000
_cell.length_c   1.000
_cell.angle_alpha   90.00
_cell.angle_beta   90.00
_cell.angle_gamma   90.00
#
_symmetry.space_group_name_H-M   'P 1'
#
loop_
_entity.id
_entity.type
_entity.pdbx_description
1 polymer ?
#
loop_
_entity_poly.entity_id
_entity_poly.type
_entity_poly.pdbx_seq_one_letter_code
_entity_poly.pdbx_strand_id
1 'polypeptide(L)'
;MMAFPAWIQQAIQRRLDHVAAQLESDPGLSRYRKEESTAYQAMVVGICNMPNPPFLEWVDKAPLTRAMEHEGMYLQGLRDGVRLVVGLLTDTLRVDESLPVPKKSAAVESGKL
;
A
#
# COMPACT_ATOMS: atom_id res chain seq x y z
N MET A 1 16.57 -14.49 -9.38
CA MET A 1 15.70 -13.35 -9.05
C MET A 1 16.33 -12.61 -7.88
N MET A 2 16.50 -11.30 -7.97
CA MET A 2 17.06 -10.50 -6.87
C MET A 2 16.04 -10.39 -5.75
N ALA A 3 16.37 -10.87 -4.55
CA ALA A 3 15.53 -10.70 -3.38
C ALA A 3 15.66 -9.26 -2.87
N PHE A 4 14.53 -8.63 -2.58
CA PHE A 4 14.54 -7.32 -1.93
C PHE A 4 15.21 -7.43 -0.55
N PRO A 5 16.00 -6.44 -0.13
CA PRO A 5 16.53 -6.36 1.23
C PRO A 5 15.43 -6.53 2.28
N ALA A 6 15.73 -7.25 3.37
CA ALA A 6 14.73 -7.59 4.39
C ALA A 6 14.02 -6.36 4.99
N TRP A 7 14.72 -5.23 5.11
CA TRP A 7 14.12 -3.99 5.60
C TRP A 7 13.03 -3.42 4.67
N ILE A 8 13.17 -3.60 3.35
CA ILE A 8 12.16 -3.20 2.36
C ILE A 8 10.94 -4.11 2.47
N GLN A 9 11.16 -5.43 2.56
CA GLN A 9 10.07 -6.40 2.71
C GLN A 9 9.25 -6.12 3.98
N GLN A 10 9.92 -5.84 5.10
CA GLN A 10 9.24 -5.49 6.35
C GLN A 10 8.49 -4.16 6.26
N ALA A 11 9.04 -3.16 5.56
CA ALA A 11 8.35 -1.89 5.35
C ALA A 11 7.08 -2.06 4.51
N ILE A 12 7.15 -2.86 3.44
CA ILE A 12 5.99 -3.21 2.62
C ILE A 12 4.95 -3.96 3.45
N GLN A 13 5.37 -4.98 4.22
CA GLN A 13 4.46 -5.76 5.06
C GLN A 13 3.73 -4.88 6.08
N ARG A 14 4.46 -4.04 6.84
CA ARG A 14 3.85 -3.11 7.81
C ARG A 14 2.86 -2.16 7.15
N ARG A 15 3.15 -1.72 5.92
CA ARG A 15 2.24 -0.86 5.17
C ARG A 15 0.97 -1.62 4.81
N LEU A 16 1.09 -2.83 4.25
CA LEU A 16 -0.06 -3.68 3.93
C LEU A 16 -0.92 -3.96 5.16
N ASP A 17 -0.31 -4.31 6.29
CA ASP A 17 -1.02 -4.59 7.55
C ASP A 17 -1.79 -3.34 8.02
N HIS A 18 -1.18 -2.16 7.93
CA HIS A 18 -1.84 -0.90 8.29
C HIS A 18 -3.02 -0.59 7.38
N VAL A 19 -2.88 -0.82 6.07
CA VAL A 19 -3.98 -0.61 5.10
C VAL A 19 -5.11 -1.60 5.34
N ALA A 20 -4.79 -2.87 5.58
CA ALA A 20 -5.79 -3.89 5.89
C ALA A 20 -6.62 -3.50 7.13
N ALA A 21 -5.98 -3.03 8.20
CA ALA A 21 -6.66 -2.57 9.40
C ALA A 21 -7.59 -1.36 9.16
N GLN A 22 -7.19 -0.42 8.29
CA GLN A 22 -8.05 0.69 7.88
C GLN A 22 -9.26 0.20 7.06
N LEU A 23 -9.04 -0.75 6.16
CA LEU A 23 -10.08 -1.35 5.32
C LEU A 23 -11.07 -2.22 6.13
N GLU A 24 -10.62 -2.75 7.26
CA GLU A 24 -11.45 -3.51 8.19
C GLU A 24 -12.38 -2.61 9.01
N SER A 25 -11.93 -1.39 9.32
CA SER A 25 -12.67 -0.39 10.09
C SER A 25 -13.52 0.58 9.24
N ASP A 26 -13.41 0.50 7.91
CA ASP A 26 -14.16 1.36 6.99
C ASP A 26 -15.69 1.07 7.06
N PRO A 27 -16.51 2.06 7.42
CA PRO A 27 -17.96 1.87 7.61
C PRO A 27 -18.72 1.62 6.30
N GLY A 28 -18.20 2.09 5.16
CA GLY A 28 -18.76 1.81 3.84
C GLY A 28 -18.55 0.34 3.46
N LEU A 29 -17.33 -0.17 3.66
CA LEU A 29 -17.00 -1.59 3.43
C LEU A 29 -17.69 -2.52 4.43
N SER A 30 -17.83 -2.10 5.69
CA SER A 30 -18.56 -2.85 6.71
C SER A 30 -20.02 -3.11 6.28
N ARG A 31 -20.66 -2.12 5.66
CA ARG A 31 -22.01 -2.27 5.11
C ARG A 31 -22.04 -3.31 3.98
N TYR A 32 -21.15 -3.21 2.99
CA TYR A 32 -21.10 -4.16 1.88
C TYR A 32 -20.80 -5.59 2.35
N ARG A 33 -19.88 -5.78 3.31
CA ARG A 33 -19.60 -7.09 3.91
C ARG A 33 -20.80 -7.68 4.64
N LYS A 34 -21.61 -6.86 5.32
CA LYS A 34 -22.86 -7.31 5.95
C LYS A 34 -23.90 -7.72 4.92
N GLU A 35 -24.06 -6.95 3.85
CA GLU A 35 -24.96 -7.29 2.74
C GLU A 35 -24.54 -8.59 2.06
N GLU A 36 -23.24 -8.77 1.77
CA GLU A 36 -22.67 -10.02 1.24
C GLU A 36 -22.90 -11.21 2.18
N SER A 37 -22.57 -11.06 3.47
CA SER A 37 -22.75 -12.12 4.46
C SER A 37 -24.22 -12.52 4.62
N THR A 38 -25.14 -11.56 4.53
CA THR A 38 -26.58 -11.81 4.57
C THR A 38 -27.03 -12.59 3.33
N ALA A 39 -26.57 -12.21 2.13
CA ALA A 39 -26.86 -12.93 0.90
C ALA A 39 -26.29 -14.36 0.92
N TYR A 40 -25.07 -14.53 1.43
CA TYR A 40 -24.44 -15.84 1.61
C TYR A 40 -25.23 -16.74 2.58
N GLN A 41 -25.66 -16.21 3.73
CA GLN A 41 -26.49 -16.96 4.68
C GLN A 41 -27.84 -17.34 4.06
N ALA A 42 -28.50 -16.43 3.35
CA ALA A 42 -29.74 -16.71 2.63
C ALA A 42 -29.55 -17.79 1.54
N MET A 43 -28.39 -17.79 0.87
CA MET A 43 -28.00 -18.85 -0.06
C MET A 43 -27.84 -20.19 0.66
N VAL A 44 -27.03 -20.26 1.73
CA VAL A 44 -26.74 -21.49 2.49
C VAL A 44 -28.00 -22.12 3.08
N VAL A 45 -28.90 -21.30 3.64
CA VAL A 45 -30.19 -21.77 4.19
C VAL A 45 -31.14 -22.25 3.07
N GLY A 46 -31.01 -21.70 1.85
CA GLY A 46 -31.83 -22.05 0.69
C GLY A 46 -31.33 -23.22 -0.17
N ILE A 47 -30.19 -23.84 0.15
CA ILE A 47 -29.56 -24.92 -0.64
C ILE A 47 -30.44 -26.18 -0.78
N CYS A 48 -31.55 -26.30 -0.07
CA CYS A 48 -32.43 -27.46 -0.24
C CYS A 48 -33.16 -27.54 -1.59
N ASN A 49 -33.31 -26.50 -2.45
CA ASN A 49 -33.92 -26.69 -3.79
C ASN A 49 -33.70 -25.51 -4.79
N MET A 50 -32.82 -25.68 -5.80
CA MET A 50 -32.82 -24.96 -7.11
C MET A 50 -32.77 -23.40 -7.06
N PRO A 51 -32.62 -22.64 -8.18
CA PRO A 51 -31.85 -21.39 -8.20
C PRO A 51 -32.48 -20.31 -7.31
N ASN A 52 -31.86 -20.13 -6.16
CA ASN A 52 -32.31 -19.21 -5.13
C ASN A 52 -32.10 -17.76 -5.62
N PRO A 53 -33.11 -16.88 -5.68
CA PRO A 53 -32.94 -15.48 -6.09
C PRO A 53 -31.76 -14.75 -5.40
N PRO A 54 -31.51 -14.95 -4.08
CA PRO A 54 -30.29 -14.55 -3.40
C PRO A 54 -28.96 -15.00 -4.03
N PHE A 55 -28.90 -16.19 -4.64
CA PHE A 55 -27.72 -16.66 -5.34
C PHE A 55 -27.48 -15.85 -6.63
N LEU A 56 -28.54 -15.55 -7.38
CA LEU A 56 -28.44 -14.70 -8.58
C LEU A 56 -27.99 -13.28 -8.22
N GLU A 57 -28.49 -12.74 -7.10
CA GLU A 57 -28.08 -11.44 -6.60
C GLU A 57 -26.63 -11.43 -6.12
N TRP A 58 -26.15 -12.51 -5.48
CA TRP A 58 -24.75 -12.65 -5.11
C TRP A 58 -23.83 -12.79 -6.32
N VAL A 59 -24.24 -13.56 -7.35
CA VAL A 59 -23.48 -13.71 -8.61
C VAL A 59 -23.29 -12.37 -9.32
N ASP A 60 -24.27 -11.48 -9.25
CA ASP A 60 -24.17 -10.12 -9.81
C ASP A 60 -23.24 -9.21 -8.99
N LYS A 61 -23.35 -9.26 -7.66
CA LYS A 61 -22.65 -8.34 -6.76
C LYS A 61 -21.20 -8.71 -6.47
N ALA A 62 -20.88 -10.00 -6.29
CA ALA A 62 -19.56 -10.43 -5.84
C ALA A 62 -18.40 -10.06 -6.80
N PRO A 63 -18.54 -10.19 -8.14
CA PRO A 63 -17.49 -9.76 -9.07
C PRO A 63 -17.26 -8.24 -9.05
N LEU A 64 -18.34 -7.46 -8.91
CA LEU A 64 -18.26 -6.00 -8.82
C LEU A 64 -17.54 -5.56 -7.53
N THR A 65 -17.88 -6.18 -6.40
CA THR A 65 -17.19 -5.91 -5.12
C THR A 65 -15.70 -6.20 -5.24
N ARG A 66 -15.32 -7.36 -5.80
CA ARG A 66 -13.90 -7.71 -6.00
C ARG A 66 -13.19 -6.74 -6.94
N ALA A 67 -13.86 -6.27 -7.99
CA ALA A 67 -13.31 -5.28 -8.91
C ALA A 67 -13.00 -3.95 -8.20
N MET A 68 -13.91 -3.47 -7.35
CA MET A 68 -13.70 -2.25 -6.57
C MET A 68 -12.56 -2.39 -5.55
N GLU A 69 -12.44 -3.54 -4.90
CA GLU A 69 -11.33 -3.82 -3.99
C GLU A 69 -9.98 -3.78 -4.71
N HIS A 70 -9.90 -4.42 -5.88
CA HIS A 70 -8.68 -4.42 -6.69
C HIS A 70 -8.31 -3.02 -7.19
N GLU A 71 -9.28 -2.23 -7.62
CA GLU A 71 -9.06 -0.84 -8.04
C GLU A 71 -8.55 0.02 -6.88
N GLY A 72 -9.14 -0.11 -5.70
CA GLY A 72 -8.69 0.58 -4.48
C GLY A 72 -7.25 0.23 -4.13
N MET A 73 -6.90 -1.07 -4.13
CA MET A 73 -5.53 -1.52 -3.88
C MET A 73 -4.55 -0.99 -4.94
N TYR A 74 -4.95 -0.95 -6.21
CA TYR A 74 -4.12 -0.43 -7.30
C TYR A 74 -3.82 1.06 -7.13
N LEU A 75 -4.86 1.89 -6.91
CA LEU A 75 -4.71 3.34 -6.74
C LEU A 75 -3.87 3.67 -5.50
N GLN A 76 -4.04 2.91 -4.43
CA GLN A 76 -3.25 3.07 -3.22
C GLN A 76 -1.79 2.67 -3.43
N GLY A 77 -1.55 1.55 -4.10
CA GLY A 77 -0.20 1.13 -4.48
C GLY A 77 0.51 2.17 -5.35
N LEU A 78 -0.20 2.79 -6.29
CA LEU A 78 0.33 3.88 -7.12
C LEU A 78 0.71 5.09 -6.27
N ARG A 79 -0.18 5.53 -5.37
CA ARG A 79 0.08 6.66 -4.47
C ARG A 79 1.29 6.41 -3.57
N ASP A 80 1.38 5.21 -2.98
CA ASP A 80 2.49 4.83 -2.11
C ASP A 80 3.80 4.75 -2.90
N GLY A 81 3.77 4.22 -4.14
CA GLY A 81 4.90 4.19 -5.05
C GLY A 81 5.42 5.60 -5.41
N VAL A 82 4.51 6.53 -5.75
CA VAL A 82 4.87 7.94 -5.99
C VAL A 82 5.51 8.55 -4.75
N ARG A 83 4.95 8.32 -3.56
CA ARG A 83 5.50 8.85 -2.30
C ARG A 83 6.89 8.30 -2.02
N LEU A 84 7.14 7.02 -2.30
CA LEU A 84 8.45 6.39 -2.16
C LEU A 84 9.47 7.03 -3.11
N VAL A 85 9.12 7.18 -4.39
CA VAL A 85 9.99 7.81 -5.40
C VAL A 85 10.32 9.25 -5.01
N VAL A 86 9.32 10.05 -4.61
CA VAL A 86 9.53 11.42 -4.14
C VAL A 86 10.45 11.46 -2.92
N GLY A 87 10.23 10.58 -1.94
CA GLY A 87 11.10 10.46 -0.76
C GLY A 87 12.56 10.17 -1.14
N LEU A 88 12.78 9.17 -2.01
CA LEU A 88 14.11 8.81 -2.47
C LEU A 88 14.80 9.95 -3.23
N LEU A 89 14.10 10.62 -4.17
CA LEU A 89 14.68 11.75 -4.89
C LEU A 89 15.03 12.91 -3.95
N THR A 90 14.17 13.23 -2.99
CA THR A 90 14.40 14.33 -2.04
C THR A 90 15.58 14.03 -1.12
N ASP A 91 15.73 12.78 -0.68
CA ASP A 91 16.87 12.36 0.14
C ASP A 91 18.17 12.35 -0.68
N THR A 92 18.16 11.92 -1.95
CA THR A 92 19.36 11.99 -2.81
C THR A 92 19.81 13.43 -3.07
N LEU A 93 18.88 14.38 -3.22
CA LEU A 93 19.20 15.79 -3.40
C LEU A 93 19.83 16.40 -2.12
N ARG A 94 19.43 15.92 -0.94
CA ARG A 94 20.03 16.32 0.35
C ARG A 94 21.45 15.82 0.55
N VAL A 95 21.79 14.66 0.00
CA VAL A 95 23.15 14.09 0.09
C VAL A 95 24.14 14.90 -0.74
N ASP A 96 23.72 15.40 -1.91
CA ASP A 96 24.61 16.14 -2.84
C ASP A 96 25.04 17.51 -2.28
N GLU A 97 24.22 18.12 -1.42
CA GLU A 97 24.53 19.41 -0.76
C GLU A 97 25.51 19.28 0.42
N SER A 98 25.85 18.06 0.83
CA SER A 98 26.72 17.77 1.99
C SER A 98 28.19 17.48 1.65
N LEU A 99 28.59 17.62 0.38
CA LEU A 99 29.98 17.44 -0.03
C LEU A 99 30.90 18.49 0.63
N PRO A 100 31.96 18.07 1.35
CA PRO A 100 32.85 19.01 2.02
C PRO A 100 33.69 19.76 0.97
N VAL A 101 33.50 21.08 0.91
CA VAL A 101 34.37 22.00 0.16
C VAL A 101 35.83 21.73 0.58
N PRO A 102 36.75 21.42 -0.36
CA PRO A 102 38.13 21.14 0.00
C PRO A 102 38.76 22.40 0.58
N LYS A 103 39.10 22.35 1.87
CA LYS A 103 39.91 23.38 2.53
C LYS A 103 41.27 23.41 1.83
N LYS A 104 41.56 24.51 1.13
CA LYS A 104 42.92 24.82 0.67
C LYS A 104 43.85 24.84 1.88
N SER A 105 44.70 23.84 1.97
CA SER A 105 45.87 23.84 2.84
C SER A 105 46.78 24.99 2.43
N ALA A 106 46.79 26.07 3.19
CA ALA A 106 47.89 27.03 3.20
C ALA A 106 48.84 26.62 4.33
N ALA A 107 49.89 25.89 3.98
CA ALA A 107 51.12 25.80 4.74
C ALA A 107 52.25 26.33 3.84
N VAL A 108 53.32 26.79 4.50
CA VAL A 108 54.56 27.45 3.98
C VAL A 108 54.51 28.97 4.24
N GLU A 109 55.36 29.59 5.04
CA GLU A 109 56.55 29.16 5.81
C GLU A 109 56.86 30.23 6.88
N SER A 110 57.57 29.83 7.93
CA SER A 110 58.02 30.70 9.03
C SER A 110 59.36 31.40 8.74
N GLY A 111 59.55 32.58 9.35
CA GLY A 111 60.87 33.18 9.67
C GLY A 111 61.39 34.20 8.64
N LYS A 112 62.12 35.26 8.99
CA LYS A 112 62.79 35.70 10.23
C LYS A 112 63.28 37.15 9.99
N LEU A 113 63.34 37.95 11.07
CA LEU A 113 63.95 39.28 11.27
C LEU A 113 63.48 40.46 10.41
#